data_AF-A0A1H2XHM9-F1
#
_entry.id   AF-A0A1H2XHM9-F1
#
_cell.length_a   1.000
_cell.length_b   1.000
_cell.length_c   1.000
_cell.angle_alpha   90.00
_cell.angle_beta   90.00
_cell.angle_gamma   90.00
#
_symmetry.space_group_name_H-M   'P 1'
#
loop_
_entity.id
_entity.type
_entity.pdbx_description
1 polymer ?
#
loop_
_entity_poly.entity_id
_entity_poly.type
_entity_poly.pdbx_seq_one_letter_code
_entity_poly.pdbx_strand_id
1 'polypeptide(L)'
;MLDELPGQYIEEGKNPFSSFDPLFKSADITIGNLECLVGTSGKPEDKPFTFRAHPRVIPILKEYFSAVSVANNHSGDYGLEAFSRMLDLFDQAGLRYFGGGKDIRSAHKSILFEVKAKKNCNSWL
;
A
#
# COMPACT_ATOMS: atom_id res chain seq x y z
N MET A 1 11.27 -0.45 -7.81
CA MET A 1 9.99 -0.08 -7.15
C MET A 1 9.14 -1.33 -6.85
N LEU A 2 8.01 -1.27 -6.13
CA LEU A 2 7.12 -2.44 -5.91
C LEU A 2 6.70 -3.15 -7.21
N ASP A 3 6.65 -2.40 -8.32
CA ASP A 3 6.43 -2.88 -9.69
C ASP A 3 7.53 -3.83 -10.23
N GLU A 4 8.77 -3.69 -9.77
CA GLU A 4 9.95 -4.34 -10.35
C GLU A 4 10.53 -5.41 -9.40
N LEU A 5 11.80 -5.23 -8.97
CA LEU A 5 12.54 -6.21 -8.16
C LEU A 5 11.76 -6.72 -6.93
N PRO A 6 11.18 -5.87 -6.06
CA PRO A 6 10.28 -6.35 -5.00
C PRO A 6 9.09 -7.19 -5.51
N GLY A 7 8.44 -6.79 -6.62
CA GLY A 7 7.30 -7.50 -7.20
C GLY A 7 7.69 -8.87 -7.78
N GLN A 8 8.87 -8.97 -8.40
CA GLN A 8 9.48 -10.22 -8.87
C GLN A 8 9.88 -11.11 -7.69
N TYR A 9 10.46 -10.55 -6.64
CA TYR A 9 10.81 -11.28 -5.42
C TYR A 9 9.58 -11.91 -4.76
N ILE A 10 8.46 -11.17 -4.72
CA ILE A 10 7.16 -11.68 -4.26
C ILE A 10 6.60 -12.77 -5.18
N GLU A 11 6.78 -12.65 -6.50
CA GLU A 11 6.38 -13.68 -7.47
C GLU A 11 7.13 -15.00 -7.26
N GLU A 12 8.38 -14.95 -6.85
CA GLU A 12 9.18 -16.11 -6.46
C GLU A 12 8.80 -16.70 -5.08
N GLY A 13 7.74 -16.18 -4.45
CA GLY A 13 7.28 -16.60 -3.13
C GLY A 13 8.16 -16.09 -1.98
N LYS A 14 9.01 -15.09 -2.23
CA LYS A 14 9.90 -14.51 -1.21
C LYS A 14 9.28 -13.24 -0.64
N ASN A 15 9.68 -12.91 0.59
CA ASN A 15 9.15 -11.77 1.31
C ASN A 15 10.23 -10.67 1.40
N PRO A 16 10.05 -9.50 0.74
CA PRO A 16 11.05 -8.43 0.74
C PRO A 16 11.18 -7.71 2.10
N PHE A 17 10.23 -7.90 3.02
CA PHE A 17 10.22 -7.24 4.33
C PHE A 17 10.76 -8.12 5.47
N SER A 18 11.06 -9.39 5.24
CA SER A 18 11.39 -10.35 6.29
C SER A 18 12.56 -9.89 7.19
N SER A 19 13.57 -9.24 6.62
CA SER A 19 14.72 -8.71 7.37
C SER A 19 14.36 -7.57 8.33
N PHE A 20 13.20 -6.96 8.15
CA PHE A 20 12.67 -5.86 8.97
C PHE A 20 11.57 -6.32 9.95
N ASP A 21 11.28 -7.63 10.02
CA ASP A 21 10.28 -8.20 10.92
C ASP A 21 10.33 -7.65 12.36
N PRO A 22 11.51 -7.53 13.01
CA PRO A 22 11.57 -6.98 14.37
C PRO A 22 11.05 -5.54 14.45
N LEU A 23 11.35 -4.73 13.43
CA LEU A 23 10.89 -3.34 13.36
C LEU A 23 9.37 -3.29 13.19
N PHE A 24 8.84 -3.98 12.18
CA PHE A 24 7.39 -4.01 11.91
C PHE A 24 6.58 -4.59 13.08
N LYS A 25 7.05 -5.66 13.72
CA LYS A 25 6.38 -6.29 14.88
C LYS A 25 6.42 -5.42 16.14
N SER A 26 7.42 -4.56 16.28
CA SER A 26 7.52 -3.65 17.43
C SER A 26 6.56 -2.45 17.33
N ALA A 27 6.18 -2.05 16.11
CA ALA A 27 5.29 -0.94 15.87
C ALA A 27 3.84 -1.25 16.30
N ASP A 28 3.09 -0.22 16.70
CA ASP A 28 1.64 -0.33 16.92
C ASP A 28 0.85 -0.11 15.63
N ILE A 29 1.39 0.71 14.73
CA ILE A 29 0.83 1.03 13.42
C ILE A 29 1.99 1.17 12.43
N THR A 30 1.80 0.64 11.24
CA THR A 30 2.71 0.77 10.11
C THR A 30 1.97 1.36 8.93
N ILE A 31 2.47 2.48 8.39
CA ILE A 31 1.85 3.18 7.27
C ILE A 31 2.84 3.20 6.10
N GLY A 32 2.38 2.76 4.93
CA GLY A 32 3.18 2.78 3.69
C GLY A 32 2.67 3.83 2.72
N ASN A 33 3.57 4.51 2.00
CA ASN A 33 3.19 5.29 0.82
C ASN A 33 3.22 4.36 -0.39
N LEU A 34 2.06 4.05 -0.98
CA LEU A 34 1.99 3.20 -2.16
C LEU A 34 2.12 4.06 -3.40
N GLU A 35 3.29 3.97 -4.03
CA GLU A 35 3.63 4.79 -5.17
C GLU A 35 2.90 4.36 -6.44
N CYS A 36 2.92 3.07 -6.75
CA CYS A 36 2.40 2.53 -7.99
C CYS A 36 0.91 2.15 -7.93
N LEU A 37 0.30 2.00 -9.10
CA LEU A 37 -0.96 1.28 -9.23
C LEU A 37 -0.74 -0.21 -8.88
N VAL A 38 -1.72 -0.85 -8.25
CA VAL A 38 -1.78 -2.32 -8.08
C VAL A 38 -2.96 -2.86 -8.89
N GLY A 39 -2.67 -3.60 -9.95
CA GLY A 39 -3.72 -4.07 -10.87
C GLY A 39 -3.18 -4.60 -12.18
N THR A 40 -4.07 -5.09 -13.03
CA THR A 40 -3.75 -5.60 -14.39
C THR A 40 -4.51 -4.87 -15.50
N SER A 41 -5.44 -3.97 -15.14
CA SER A 41 -6.27 -3.21 -16.08
C SER A 41 -5.65 -1.87 -16.47
N GLY A 42 -6.25 -1.22 -17.47
CA GLY A 42 -5.87 0.11 -17.95
C GLY A 42 -4.71 0.08 -18.94
N LYS A 43 -4.48 1.22 -19.59
CA LYS A 43 -3.34 1.47 -20.48
C LYS A 43 -2.44 2.50 -19.81
N PRO A 44 -1.11 2.38 -19.94
CA PRO A 44 -0.21 3.37 -19.38
C PRO A 44 -0.49 4.75 -20.00
N GLU A 45 -0.50 5.78 -19.16
CA GLU A 45 -0.56 7.17 -19.59
C GLU A 45 0.72 7.54 -20.37
N ASP A 46 0.60 8.48 -21.32
CA ASP A 46 1.73 8.94 -22.14
C ASP A 46 2.65 9.86 -21.33
N LYS A 47 3.51 9.25 -20.51
CA LYS A 47 4.51 9.93 -19.69
C LYS A 47 5.77 9.07 -19.50
N PRO A 48 6.92 9.65 -19.12
CA PRO A 48 8.21 8.94 -19.11
C PRO A 48 8.26 7.68 -18.23
N PHE A 49 7.49 7.66 -17.13
CA PHE A 49 7.50 6.55 -16.19
C PHE A 49 6.08 6.23 -15.73
N THR A 50 5.66 4.98 -15.91
CA THR A 50 4.41 4.45 -15.35
C THR A 50 4.71 3.23 -14.49
N PHE A 51 4.07 3.11 -13.33
CA PHE A 51 4.37 2.03 -12.39
C PHE A 51 3.14 1.18 -12.05
N ARG A 52 3.24 -0.15 -12.21
CA ARG A 52 2.14 -1.10 -11.97
C ARG A 52 2.54 -2.44 -11.38
N ALA A 53 2.41 -2.55 -10.07
CA ALA A 53 2.55 -3.83 -9.39
C ALA A 53 1.37 -4.79 -9.67
N HIS A 54 1.67 -6.08 -9.78
CA HIS A 54 0.66 -7.12 -9.90
C HIS A 54 -0.12 -7.29 -8.56
N PRO A 55 -1.44 -7.61 -8.57
CA PRO A 55 -2.24 -7.81 -7.34
C PRO A 55 -1.71 -8.83 -6.32
N ARG A 56 -0.76 -9.69 -6.74
CA ARG A 56 -0.06 -10.64 -5.87
C ARG A 56 0.66 -9.99 -4.69
N VAL A 57 0.96 -8.68 -4.76
CA VAL A 57 1.64 -7.95 -3.69
C VAL A 57 0.71 -7.65 -2.49
N ILE A 58 -0.61 -7.66 -2.70
CA ILE A 58 -1.59 -7.23 -1.69
C ILE A 58 -1.49 -8.03 -0.37
N PRO A 59 -1.36 -9.37 -0.37
CA PRO A 59 -1.19 -10.13 0.87
C PRO A 59 0.02 -9.67 1.68
N ILE A 60 1.17 -9.47 1.04
CA ILE A 60 2.39 -8.98 1.69
C ILE A 60 2.19 -7.55 2.21
N LEU A 61 1.59 -6.65 1.43
CA LEU A 61 1.29 -5.30 1.92
C LEU A 61 0.39 -5.32 3.16
N LYS A 62 -0.61 -6.19 3.18
CA LYS A 62 -1.54 -6.34 4.31
C LYS A 62 -0.87 -6.94 5.54
N GLU A 63 0.09 -7.85 5.36
CA GLU A 63 0.85 -8.43 6.47
C GLU A 63 1.69 -7.39 7.20
N TYR A 64 2.30 -6.45 6.46
CA TYR A 64 3.27 -5.52 7.01
C TYR A 64 2.72 -4.11 7.29
N PHE A 65 1.64 -3.68 6.63
CA PHE A 65 1.10 -2.33 6.74
C PHE A 65 -0.32 -2.35 7.31
N SER A 66 -0.53 -1.52 8.34
CA SER A 66 -1.85 -1.25 8.91
C SER A 66 -2.75 -0.46 7.95
N ALA A 67 -2.14 0.41 7.13
CA ALA A 67 -2.78 1.02 5.96
C ALA A 67 -1.73 1.54 4.97
N VAL A 68 -2.16 1.79 3.74
CA VAL A 68 -1.34 2.46 2.71
C VAL A 68 -1.97 3.80 2.27
N SER A 69 -1.14 4.80 2.04
CA SER A 69 -1.53 6.00 1.31
C SER A 69 -1.55 5.68 -0.18
N VAL A 70 -2.63 6.04 -0.86
CA VAL A 70 -2.73 6.05 -2.32
C VAL A 70 -2.73 7.48 -2.88
N ALA A 71 -2.40 8.48 -2.05
CA ALA A 71 -2.15 9.85 -2.51
C ALA A 71 -0.75 9.91 -3.12
N ASN A 72 -0.62 9.52 -4.40
CA ASN A 72 0.66 9.56 -5.09
C ASN A 72 0.52 10.12 -6.51
N ASN A 73 1.58 10.72 -7.03
CA ASN A 73 1.64 11.21 -8.41
C ASN A 73 1.62 10.08 -9.46
N HIS A 74 1.78 8.82 -9.04
CA HIS A 74 1.72 7.63 -9.88
C HIS A 74 0.43 6.81 -9.73
N SER A 75 -0.49 7.22 -8.86
CA SER A 75 -1.77 6.52 -8.66
C SER A 75 -2.66 6.52 -9.91
N GLY A 76 -2.48 7.50 -10.79
CA GLY A 76 -3.22 7.67 -12.04
C GLY A 76 -2.54 7.09 -13.28
N ASP A 77 -1.44 6.36 -13.15
CA ASP A 77 -0.59 5.94 -14.27
C ASP A 77 -1.28 5.08 -15.34
N TYR A 78 -2.45 4.51 -15.02
CA TYR A 78 -3.23 3.67 -15.91
C TYR A 78 -4.70 4.12 -16.02
N GLY A 79 -4.95 5.38 -15.67
CA GLY A 79 -6.26 6.01 -15.74
C GLY A 79 -7.18 5.71 -14.54
N LEU A 80 -8.28 6.47 -14.50
CA LEU A 80 -9.24 6.48 -13.38
C LEU A 80 -9.93 5.12 -13.16
N GLU A 81 -10.25 4.42 -14.24
CA GLU A 81 -10.93 3.11 -14.16
C GLU A 81 -10.01 2.06 -13.52
N ALA A 82 -8.72 2.07 -13.86
CA ALA A 82 -7.74 1.17 -13.26
C ALA A 82 -7.49 1.52 -11.79
N PHE A 83 -7.43 2.81 -11.45
CA PHE A 83 -7.36 3.27 -10.06
C PHE A 83 -8.59 2.80 -9.24
N SER A 84 -9.80 2.97 -9.77
CA SER A 84 -11.03 2.49 -9.10
C SER A 84 -11.00 0.98 -8.86
N ARG A 85 -10.53 0.19 -9.85
CA ARG A 85 -10.38 -1.27 -9.70
C ARG A 85 -9.33 -1.65 -8.66
N MET A 86 -8.23 -0.89 -8.55
CA MET A 86 -7.25 -1.09 -7.48
C MET A 86 -7.89 -0.90 -6.10
N LEU A 87 -8.72 0.12 -5.92
CA LEU A 87 -9.45 0.33 -4.66
C LEU A 87 -10.40 -0.84 -4.35
N ASP A 88 -11.07 -1.39 -5.37
CA ASP A 88 -11.90 -2.60 -5.22
C ASP A 88 -11.08 -3.82 -4.77
N LEU A 89 -9.87 -4.01 -5.31
CA LEU A 89 -8.97 -5.09 -4.87
C LEU A 89 -8.55 -4.91 -3.41
N PHE A 90 -8.31 -3.67 -2.96
CA PHE A 90 -7.95 -3.38 -1.58
C PHE A 90 -9.12 -3.62 -0.63
N ASP A 91 -10.32 -3.18 -1.00
CA ASP A 91 -11.55 -3.43 -0.24
C ASP A 91 -11.82 -4.94 -0.12
N GLN A 92 -11.70 -5.70 -1.22
CA GLN A 92 -11.86 -7.17 -1.23
C GLN A 92 -10.83 -7.88 -0.36
N ALA A 93 -9.58 -7.43 -0.38
CA ALA A 93 -8.52 -8.02 0.42
C ALA A 93 -8.53 -7.55 1.89
N GLY A 94 -9.28 -6.50 2.21
CA GLY A 94 -9.25 -5.84 3.51
C GLY A 94 -7.93 -5.10 3.79
N LEU A 95 -7.24 -4.63 2.75
CA LEU A 95 -6.10 -3.72 2.88
C LEU A 95 -6.64 -2.29 3.04
N ARG A 96 -6.42 -1.67 4.19
CA ARG A 96 -6.91 -0.31 4.45
C ARG A 96 -6.10 0.70 3.65
N TYR A 97 -6.76 1.69 3.05
CA TYR A 97 -6.10 2.76 2.31
C TYR A 97 -6.72 4.14 2.55
N PHE A 98 -5.94 5.19 2.33
CA PHE A 98 -6.38 6.58 2.45
C PHE A 98 -5.69 7.49 1.43
N GLY A 99 -6.15 8.74 1.31
CA GLY A 99 -5.56 9.72 0.39
C GLY A 99 -6.03 9.58 -1.06
N GLY A 100 -7.01 8.74 -1.32
CA GLY A 100 -7.66 8.58 -2.62
C GLY A 100 -8.96 7.81 -2.50
N GLY A 101 -9.82 7.92 -3.50
CA GLY A 101 -11.18 7.38 -3.45
C GLY A 101 -11.88 7.49 -4.79
N LYS A 102 -13.05 6.85 -4.91
CA LYS A 102 -13.88 6.89 -6.12
C LYS A 102 -14.60 8.23 -6.32
N ASP A 103 -14.61 9.06 -5.27
CA ASP A 103 -15.12 10.42 -5.27
C ASP A 103 -14.33 11.29 -4.28
N ILE A 104 -14.57 12.60 -4.32
CA ILE A 104 -13.87 13.57 -3.46
C ILE A 104 -14.09 13.30 -1.96
N ARG A 105 -15.24 12.74 -1.58
CA ARG A 105 -15.60 12.49 -0.19
C ARG A 105 -14.83 11.31 0.39
N SER A 106 -14.78 10.21 -0.35
CA SER A 106 -13.99 9.02 -0.01
C SER A 106 -12.49 9.32 -0.04
N ALA A 107 -12.01 10.14 -1.00
CA ALA A 107 -10.61 10.55 -1.06
C ALA A 107 -10.14 11.34 0.18
N HIS A 108 -11.02 12.14 0.77
CA HIS A 108 -10.73 12.91 1.99
C HIS A 108 -11.07 12.17 3.30
N LYS A 109 -11.57 10.94 3.23
CA LYS A 109 -11.92 10.18 4.43
C LYS A 109 -10.63 9.75 5.15
N SER A 110 -10.52 10.10 6.42
CA SER A 110 -9.41 9.66 7.27
C SER A 110 -9.58 8.21 7.74
N ILE A 111 -8.47 7.59 8.08
CA ILE A 111 -8.43 6.32 8.81
C ILE A 111 -8.16 6.62 10.28
N LEU A 112 -9.02 6.11 11.17
CA LEU A 112 -8.80 6.12 12.60
C LEU A 112 -8.28 4.74 13.06
N PHE A 113 -7.23 4.76 13.88
CA PHE A 113 -6.71 3.59 14.56
C PHE A 113 -6.84 3.79 16.06
N GLU A 114 -7.34 2.77 16.74
CA GLU A 114 -7.28 2.69 18.19
C GLU A 114 -6.11 1.78 18.57
N VAL A 115 -5.15 2.32 19.31
CA VAL A 115 -3.99 1.57 19.79
C VAL A 115 -3.94 1.57 21.31
N LYS A 116 -3.64 0.41 21.90
CA LYS A 116 -3.37 0.34 23.33
C LYS A 116 -1.94 0.83 23.56
N ALA A 117 -1.77 1.77 24.49
CA ALA A 117 -0.44 2.24 24.88
C ALA A 117 0.44 1.06 25.32
N LYS A 118 1.58 0.85 24.65
CA LYS A 118 2.63 -0.05 25.14
C LYS A 118 3.31 0.62 26.35
N LYS A 119 3.29 -0.04 27.51
CA LYS A 119 3.88 0.45 28.78
C LYS A 119 5.42 0.50 28.81
N ASN A 120 6.11 0.40 27.68
CA ASN A 120 7.57 0.34 27.64
C ASN A 120 8.18 1.68 27.24
N CYS A 121 7.96 2.71 28.07
CA CYS A 121 8.94 3.80 28.18
C CYS A 121 10.06 3.30 29.10
N ASN A 122 11.00 2.52 28.57
CA ASN A 122 12.31 2.45 29.21
C ASN A 122 13.00 3.77 28.88
N SER A 123 13.27 4.51 29.96
CA SER A 123 13.91 5.79 30.03
C SER A 123 15.20 5.85 29.21
N TRP A 124 15.27 6.82 28.29
CA TRP A 124 16.55 7.45 27.96
C TRP A 124 16.79 8.56 29.00
N LEU A 125 17.18 8.15 30.21
CA LEU A 125 17.85 8.94 31.23
C LEU A 125 18.90 8.06 31.89
#